data_AF-A0A257A6Z0-F1
#
_entry.id   AF-A0A257A6Z0-F1
#
_cell.length_a   1.000
_cell.length_b   1.000
_cell.length_c   1.000
_cell.angle_alpha   90.00
_cell.angle_beta   90.00
_cell.angle_gamma   90.00
#
_symmetry.space_group_name_H-M   'P 1'
#
loop_
_entity.id
_entity.type
_entity.pdbx_description
1 polymer ?
#
loop_
_entity_poly.entity_id
_entity_poly.type
_entity_poly.pdbx_seq_one_letter_code
_entity_poly.pdbx_strand_id
1 'polypeptide(L)'
;MKLVFKILVPSLILLSAIILPYILSYRDLRTPLPFVKLAYSSNSTEISFSIKGSLNIGGSEYIIVEKTSMKEHVVYFVEYGTRRIFYLTKVDDKQYLGFSGIYTVLWFTEPPKINDTVPVLDYYGVVSNVQDNSFCLKDYYGIDLHYEKIGSVYVLSRYGELKLKNIVLKNEDLRREPFTYILIVSLTATTVILLTDIILLRILRSKV
;
A
#
# COMPACT_ATOMS: atom_id res chain seq x y z
N MET A 1 -42.83 -3.83 25.62
CA MET A 1 -41.47 -4.39 25.43
C MET A 1 -41.30 -5.21 24.15
N LYS A 2 -42.13 -6.23 23.86
CA LYS A 2 -41.97 -7.09 22.66
C LYS A 2 -41.89 -6.32 21.32
N LEU A 3 -42.65 -5.24 21.17
CA LEU A 3 -42.74 -4.50 19.91
C LEU A 3 -41.49 -3.64 19.61
N VAL A 4 -40.88 -3.08 20.67
CA VAL A 4 -39.64 -2.31 20.56
C VAL A 4 -38.48 -3.22 20.15
N PHE A 5 -38.36 -4.40 20.77
CA PHE A 5 -37.35 -5.40 20.39
C PHE A 5 -37.53 -5.91 18.94
N LYS A 6 -38.77 -6.08 18.48
CA LYS A 6 -39.06 -6.50 17.10
C LYS A 6 -38.63 -5.48 16.03
N ILE A 7 -38.45 -4.22 16.40
CA ILE A 7 -38.02 -3.15 15.50
C ILE A 7 -36.52 -2.92 15.64
N LEU A 8 -36.04 -2.85 16.87
CA LEU A 8 -34.65 -2.50 17.19
C LEU A 8 -33.63 -3.56 16.72
N VAL A 9 -34.00 -4.85 16.76
CA VAL A 9 -33.10 -5.94 16.31
C VAL A 9 -32.89 -5.92 14.79
N PRO A 10 -33.94 -5.89 13.93
CA PRO A 10 -33.76 -5.70 12.49
C PRO A 10 -33.00 -4.42 12.12
N SER A 11 -33.26 -3.32 12.83
CA SER A 11 -32.60 -2.03 12.59
C SER A 11 -31.10 -2.07 12.87
N LEU A 12 -30.67 -2.77 13.94
CA LEU A 12 -29.26 -3.02 14.22
C LEU A 12 -28.60 -3.91 13.16
N ILE A 13 -29.29 -4.96 12.70
CA ILE A 13 -28.80 -5.83 11.62
C ILE A 13 -28.63 -5.01 10.33
N LEU A 14 -29.62 -4.19 9.98
CA LEU A 14 -29.58 -3.32 8.80
C LEU A 14 -28.42 -2.30 8.89
N LEU A 15 -28.25 -1.65 10.05
CA LEU A 15 -27.15 -0.73 10.29
C LEU A 15 -25.80 -1.43 10.12
N SER A 16 -25.65 -2.64 10.68
CA SER A 16 -24.43 -3.43 10.53
C SER A 16 -24.16 -3.80 9.07
N ALA A 17 -25.19 -4.19 8.31
CA ALA A 17 -25.06 -4.52 6.89
C ALA A 17 -24.69 -3.29 6.02
N ILE A 18 -25.12 -2.09 6.41
CA ILE A 18 -24.75 -0.84 5.74
C ILE A 18 -23.30 -0.47 6.06
N ILE A 19 -22.87 -0.55 7.32
CA ILE A 19 -21.55 -0.08 7.76
C ILE A 19 -20.43 -1.09 7.40
N LEU A 20 -20.72 -2.39 7.47
CA LEU A 20 -19.73 -3.46 7.30
C LEU A 20 -18.97 -3.39 5.96
N PRO A 21 -19.60 -3.16 4.79
CA PRO A 21 -18.90 -2.97 3.54
C PRO A 21 -17.89 -1.81 3.57
N TYR A 22 -18.22 -0.68 4.21
CA TYR A 22 -17.29 0.46 4.31
C TYR A 22 -16.11 0.16 5.21
N ILE A 23 -16.32 -0.58 6.31
CA ILE A 23 -15.23 -1.03 7.20
C ILE A 23 -14.33 -2.04 6.47
N LEU A 24 -14.92 -2.95 5.70
CA LEU A 24 -14.18 -3.98 4.95
C LEU A 24 -13.42 -3.37 3.76
N SER A 25 -14.04 -2.48 2.98
CA SER A 25 -13.38 -1.78 1.86
C SER A 25 -12.28 -0.82 2.31
N TYR A 26 -12.29 -0.39 3.59
CA TYR A 26 -11.22 0.42 4.15
C TYR A 26 -9.90 -0.35 4.35
N ARG A 27 -9.92 -1.69 4.32
CA ARG A 27 -8.75 -2.49 4.71
C ARG A 27 -7.64 -2.65 3.67
N ASP A 28 -7.85 -2.49 2.36
CA ASP A 28 -6.84 -2.97 1.38
C ASP A 28 -6.46 -1.99 0.25
N LEU A 29 -6.20 -0.72 0.60
CA LEU A 29 -5.45 0.20 -0.27
C LEU A 29 -4.28 0.88 0.44
N ARG A 30 -3.95 0.42 1.66
CA ARG A 30 -2.86 0.98 2.45
C ARG A 30 -1.59 0.21 2.15
N THR A 31 -0.67 0.85 1.46
CA THR A 31 0.68 0.30 1.31
C THR A 31 1.48 0.48 2.61
N PRO A 32 2.34 -0.48 2.99
CA PRO A 32 3.21 -0.39 4.16
C PRO A 32 4.41 0.55 3.95
N LEU A 33 4.56 1.13 2.75
CA LEU A 33 5.63 2.05 2.42
C LEU A 33 5.28 3.49 2.84
N PRO A 34 6.26 4.26 3.36
CA PRO A 34 6.03 5.65 3.78
C PRO A 34 5.98 6.64 2.60
N PHE A 35 6.06 6.18 1.35
CA PHE A 35 6.05 7.00 0.15
C PHE A 35 5.11 6.46 -0.91
N VAL A 36 4.61 7.37 -1.74
CA VAL A 36 3.77 7.08 -2.91
C VAL A 36 4.49 7.31 -4.23
N LYS A 37 5.60 8.06 -4.23
CA LYS A 37 6.41 8.28 -5.43
C LYS A 37 7.89 8.51 -5.10
N LEU A 38 8.77 7.91 -5.90
CA LEU A 38 10.20 8.18 -5.93
C LEU A 38 10.58 8.62 -7.35
N ALA A 39 11.25 9.76 -7.49
CA ALA A 39 11.73 10.25 -8.78
C ALA A 39 13.25 10.42 -8.75
N TYR A 40 13.91 9.87 -9.75
CA TYR A 40 15.34 9.83 -9.88
C TYR A 40 15.77 10.50 -11.18
N SER A 41 16.90 11.19 -11.15
CA SER A 41 17.43 11.86 -12.33
C SER A 41 18.95 11.86 -12.38
N SER A 42 19.50 11.85 -13.59
CA SER A 42 20.91 12.11 -13.90
C SER A 42 20.98 12.78 -15.26
N ASN A 43 21.58 13.97 -15.38
CA ASN A 43 21.84 14.76 -16.60
C ASN A 43 20.81 14.68 -17.77
N SER A 44 20.66 13.53 -18.41
CA SER A 44 19.76 13.26 -19.56
C SER A 44 18.61 12.26 -19.30
N THR A 45 18.53 11.68 -18.11
CA THR A 45 17.58 10.59 -17.78
C THR A 45 16.76 10.95 -16.55
N GLU A 46 15.44 10.80 -16.64
CA GLU A 46 14.52 10.85 -15.52
C GLU A 46 13.69 9.56 -15.48
N ILE A 47 13.61 8.96 -14.30
CA ILE A 47 12.84 7.75 -14.04
C ILE A 47 12.06 7.97 -12.76
N SER A 48 10.77 7.65 -12.79
CA SER A 48 9.92 7.71 -11.59
C SER A 48 9.24 6.38 -11.33
N PHE A 49 9.05 6.10 -10.04
CA PHE A 49 8.37 4.92 -9.53
C PHE A 49 7.21 5.39 -8.67
N SER A 50 5.99 5.05 -9.07
CA SER A 50 4.77 5.42 -8.35
C SER A 50 4.16 4.18 -7.73
N ILE A 51 3.87 4.23 -6.44
CA ILE A 51 3.19 3.18 -5.70
C ILE A 51 1.69 3.36 -5.89
N LYS A 52 1.04 2.38 -6.52
CA LYS A 52 -0.40 2.45 -6.86
C LYS A 52 -1.30 1.83 -5.79
N GLY A 53 -0.76 0.92 -4.98
CA GLY A 53 -1.50 0.18 -3.97
C GLY A 53 -0.75 -1.07 -3.53
N SER A 54 -1.41 -1.90 -2.74
CA SER A 54 -0.94 -3.24 -2.38
C SER A 54 -2.05 -4.26 -2.57
N LEU A 55 -1.66 -5.54 -2.70
CA LEU A 55 -2.55 -6.69 -2.82
C LEU A 55 -2.05 -7.77 -1.87
N ASN A 56 -2.97 -8.47 -1.20
CA ASN A 56 -2.62 -9.66 -0.43
C ASN A 56 -3.03 -10.92 -1.19
N ILE A 57 -2.06 -11.78 -1.51
CA ILE A 57 -2.27 -13.03 -2.27
C ILE A 57 -1.54 -14.14 -1.53
N GLY A 58 -2.27 -15.17 -1.10
CA GLY A 58 -1.68 -16.34 -0.45
C GLY A 58 -0.92 -16.02 0.85
N GLY A 59 -1.27 -14.94 1.55
CA GLY A 59 -0.60 -14.51 2.78
C GLY A 59 0.61 -13.59 2.55
N SER A 60 1.04 -13.38 1.31
CA SER A 60 2.08 -12.41 0.95
C SER A 60 1.47 -11.08 0.53
N GLU A 61 2.09 -9.99 0.94
CA GLU A 61 1.74 -8.63 0.50
C GLU A 61 2.59 -8.20 -0.69
N TYR A 62 1.93 -7.81 -1.77
CA TYR A 62 2.52 -7.34 -3.02
C TYR A 62 2.24 -5.86 -3.23
N ILE A 63 3.28 -5.06 -3.42
CA ILE A 63 3.19 -3.64 -3.74
C ILE A 63 3.10 -3.46 -5.25
N ILE A 64 2.10 -2.73 -5.72
CA ILE A 64 1.94 -2.39 -7.13
C ILE A 64 2.80 -1.18 -7.43
N VAL A 65 3.79 -1.34 -8.29
CA VAL A 65 4.74 -0.29 -8.69
C VAL A 65 4.60 -0.01 -10.17
N GLU A 66 4.41 1.26 -10.50
CA GLU A 66 4.46 1.77 -11.86
C GLU A 66 5.78 2.51 -12.08
N LYS A 67 6.62 1.99 -12.97
CA LYS A 67 7.82 2.66 -13.46
C LYS A 67 7.46 3.47 -14.70
N THR A 68 7.81 4.76 -14.68
CA THR A 68 7.69 5.67 -15.81
C THR A 68 9.08 6.20 -16.16
N SER A 69 9.46 6.05 -17.42
CA SER A 69 10.67 6.63 -18.03
C SER A 69 10.30 7.29 -19.36
N MET A 70 11.20 8.07 -19.96
CA MET A 70 10.91 8.79 -21.22
C MET A 70 10.39 7.92 -22.36
N LYS A 71 10.68 6.61 -22.36
CA LYS A 71 10.35 5.70 -23.47
C LYS A 71 9.35 4.62 -23.10
N GLU A 72 9.02 4.46 -21.83
CA GLU A 72 8.35 3.24 -21.36
C GLU A 72 7.59 3.48 -20.05
N HIS A 73 6.40 2.87 -19.99
CA HIS A 73 5.61 2.72 -18.78
C HIS A 73 5.42 1.23 -18.50
N VAL A 74 5.83 0.78 -17.33
CA VAL A 74 5.75 -0.63 -16.92
C VAL A 74 5.14 -0.73 -15.53
N VAL A 75 4.15 -1.59 -15.39
CA VAL A 75 3.56 -1.95 -14.10
C VAL A 75 4.06 -3.33 -13.69
N TYR A 76 4.52 -3.45 -12.46
CA TYR A 76 4.96 -4.71 -11.87
C TYR A 76 4.59 -4.77 -10.38
N PHE A 77 4.69 -5.96 -9.81
CA PHE A 77 4.35 -6.25 -8.43
C PHE A 77 5.62 -6.57 -7.66
N VAL A 78 5.77 -6.04 -6.46
CA VAL A 78 6.93 -6.29 -5.60
C VAL A 78 6.46 -6.92 -4.31
N GLU A 79 6.90 -8.14 -4.02
CA GLU A 79 6.62 -8.76 -2.71
C GLU A 79 7.33 -7.96 -1.62
N TYR A 80 6.57 -7.43 -0.64
CA TYR A 80 7.05 -6.42 0.29
C TYR A 80 8.25 -6.89 1.13
N GLY A 81 8.19 -8.11 1.68
CA GLY A 81 9.25 -8.64 2.55
C GLY A 81 10.49 -9.11 1.80
N THR A 82 10.31 -9.81 0.67
CA THR A 82 11.44 -10.44 -0.05
C THR A 82 12.03 -9.54 -1.14
N ARG A 83 11.34 -8.46 -1.52
CA ARG A 83 11.70 -7.52 -2.59
C ARG A 83 11.68 -8.14 -4.00
N ARG A 84 11.11 -9.33 -4.18
CA ARG A 84 11.00 -10.00 -5.49
C ARG A 84 10.03 -9.26 -6.41
N ILE A 85 10.42 -9.07 -7.68
CA ILE A 85 9.59 -8.47 -8.72
C ILE A 85 8.82 -9.56 -9.46
N PHE A 86 7.54 -9.33 -9.68
CA PHE A 86 6.65 -10.20 -10.42
C PHE A 86 5.95 -9.42 -11.53
N TYR A 87 5.70 -10.10 -12.65
CA TYR A 87 4.88 -9.59 -13.74
C TYR A 87 3.59 -10.39 -13.85
N LEU A 88 2.54 -9.72 -14.30
CA LEU A 88 1.30 -10.40 -14.65
C LEU A 88 1.53 -11.21 -15.92
N THR A 89 1.33 -12.52 -15.82
CA THR A 89 1.35 -13.43 -16.96
C THR A 89 -0.02 -14.07 -17.14
N LYS A 90 -0.36 -14.42 -18.38
CA LYS A 90 -1.64 -15.05 -18.73
C LYS A 90 -1.36 -16.42 -19.33
N VAL A 91 -1.90 -17.47 -18.71
CA VAL A 91 -1.82 -18.87 -19.18
C VAL A 91 -3.21 -19.48 -19.06
N ASP A 92 -3.74 -20.04 -20.15
CA ASP A 92 -5.04 -20.70 -20.21
C ASP A 92 -6.19 -19.87 -19.61
N ASP A 93 -6.30 -18.61 -20.04
CA ASP A 93 -7.27 -17.61 -19.56
C ASP A 93 -7.24 -17.27 -18.07
N LYS A 94 -6.24 -17.75 -17.35
CA LYS A 94 -5.98 -17.40 -15.96
C LYS A 94 -4.78 -16.46 -15.86
N GLN A 95 -4.84 -15.55 -14.90
CA GLN A 95 -3.76 -14.61 -14.60
C GLN A 95 -2.93 -15.11 -13.43
N TYR A 96 -1.61 -15.01 -13.55
CA TYR A 96 -0.66 -15.40 -12.53
C TYR A 96 0.40 -14.32 -12.33
N LEU A 97 0.99 -14.27 -11.15
CA LEU A 97 2.19 -13.48 -10.90
C LEU A 97 3.42 -14.36 -11.14
N GLY A 98 4.10 -14.13 -12.26
CA GLY A 98 5.35 -14.81 -12.59
C GLY A 98 6.54 -14.07 -11.98
N PHE A 99 7.36 -14.77 -11.19
CA PHE A 99 8.60 -14.19 -10.67
C PHE A 99 9.55 -13.88 -11.82
N SER A 100 10.07 -12.65 -11.86
CA SER A 100 10.93 -12.20 -12.96
C SER A 100 12.38 -12.66 -12.86
N GLY A 101 12.78 -13.22 -11.71
CA GLY A 101 14.20 -13.42 -11.38
C GLY A 101 14.90 -12.16 -10.85
N ILE A 102 14.17 -11.03 -10.74
CA ILE A 102 14.73 -9.72 -10.39
C ILE A 102 14.22 -9.27 -9.02
N TYR A 103 15.08 -8.64 -8.24
CA TYR A 103 14.76 -8.02 -6.96
C TYR A 103 14.79 -6.49 -7.07
N THR A 104 13.85 -5.82 -6.41
CA THR A 104 13.81 -4.35 -6.40
C THR A 104 15.03 -3.77 -5.69
N VAL A 105 15.52 -2.68 -6.23
CA VAL A 105 16.58 -1.86 -5.64
C VAL A 105 16.03 -0.69 -4.82
N LEU A 106 14.71 -0.44 -4.87
CA LEU A 106 14.13 0.83 -4.43
C LEU A 106 14.11 0.99 -2.92
N TRP A 107 13.94 -0.09 -2.15
CA TRP A 107 13.90 -0.04 -0.70
C TRP A 107 14.35 -1.34 -0.03
N PHE A 108 14.68 -1.24 1.25
CA PHE A 108 14.87 -2.32 2.21
C PHE A 108 14.04 -2.03 3.47
N THR A 109 13.42 -3.06 4.05
CA THR A 109 12.66 -2.92 5.31
C THR A 109 13.56 -2.83 6.54
N GLU A 110 14.72 -3.47 6.48
CA GLU A 110 15.74 -3.47 7.52
C GLU A 110 17.12 -3.31 6.87
N PRO A 111 18.09 -2.67 7.58
CA PRO A 111 19.44 -2.55 7.05
C PRO A 111 20.11 -3.92 7.14
N PRO A 112 20.71 -4.43 6.06
CA PRO A 112 21.55 -5.63 6.12
C PRO A 112 22.84 -5.36 6.91
N LYS A 113 23.58 -6.40 7.30
CA LYS A 113 24.84 -6.25 8.03
C LYS A 113 25.99 -5.97 7.06
N ILE A 114 27.06 -5.38 7.59
CA ILE A 114 28.28 -5.18 6.82
C ILE A 114 28.82 -6.52 6.30
N ASN A 115 29.27 -6.53 5.04
CA ASN A 115 29.69 -7.71 4.29
C ASN A 115 28.59 -8.74 3.95
N ASP A 116 27.32 -8.48 4.27
CA ASP A 116 26.24 -9.34 3.81
C ASP A 116 26.13 -9.30 2.28
N THR A 117 25.78 -10.45 1.71
CA THR A 117 25.41 -10.58 0.29
C THR A 117 23.90 -10.59 0.20
N VAL A 118 23.32 -9.58 -0.47
CA VAL A 118 21.87 -9.39 -0.56
C VAL A 118 21.39 -9.49 -2.01
N PRO A 119 20.22 -10.10 -2.29
CA PRO A 119 19.68 -10.13 -3.63
C PRO A 119 19.19 -8.73 -4.05
N VAL A 120 19.66 -8.27 -5.21
CA VAL A 120 19.46 -6.94 -5.77
C VAL A 120 19.56 -7.09 -7.30
N LEU A 121 18.62 -6.50 -8.05
CA LEU A 121 18.53 -6.70 -9.50
C LEU A 121 18.42 -8.20 -9.85
N ASP A 122 19.07 -8.63 -10.91
CA ASP A 122 19.14 -10.02 -11.42
C ASP A 122 20.22 -10.87 -10.73
N TYR A 123 21.00 -10.28 -9.80
CA TYR A 123 22.08 -10.95 -9.07
C TYR A 123 22.06 -10.62 -7.56
N TYR A 124 23.19 -10.18 -7.04
CA TYR A 124 23.42 -9.83 -5.65
C TYR A 124 24.26 -8.55 -5.55
N GLY A 125 24.26 -7.95 -4.37
CA GLY A 125 25.21 -6.92 -4.00
C GLY A 125 25.82 -7.19 -2.63
N VAL A 126 26.99 -6.62 -2.38
CA VAL A 126 27.72 -6.76 -1.11
C VAL A 126 27.65 -5.45 -0.34
N VAL A 127 27.23 -5.54 0.91
CA VAL A 127 27.10 -4.37 1.79
C VAL A 127 28.48 -3.91 2.24
N SER A 128 28.83 -2.66 1.91
CA SER A 128 30.17 -2.11 2.17
C SER A 128 30.23 -1.24 3.42
N ASN A 129 29.12 -0.62 3.82
CA ASN A 129 29.04 0.26 4.98
C ASN A 129 27.61 0.27 5.54
N VAL A 130 27.47 0.27 6.87
CA VAL A 130 26.18 0.36 7.57
C VAL A 130 26.31 1.38 8.69
N GLN A 131 25.39 2.34 8.72
CA GLN A 131 25.21 3.36 9.73
C GLN A 131 23.76 3.33 10.22
N ASP A 132 23.45 4.04 11.31
CA ASP A 132 22.11 4.02 11.91
C ASP A 132 20.99 4.42 10.93
N ASN A 133 21.29 5.38 10.05
CA ASN A 133 20.31 5.97 9.12
C ASN A 133 20.66 5.78 7.64
N SER A 134 21.70 5.04 7.31
CA SER A 134 22.10 4.80 5.93
C SER A 134 22.94 3.55 5.78
N PHE A 135 23.00 3.02 4.57
CA PHE A 135 23.98 1.99 4.22
C PHE A 135 24.34 2.07 2.75
N CYS A 136 25.50 1.50 2.42
CA CYS A 136 25.98 1.37 1.06
C CYS A 136 26.08 -0.11 0.70
N LEU A 137 25.72 -0.43 -0.53
CA LEU A 137 26.03 -1.72 -1.14
C LEU A 137 26.64 -1.50 -2.50
N LYS A 138 27.53 -2.40 -2.90
CA LYS A 138 28.06 -2.47 -4.26
C LYS A 138 27.38 -3.63 -4.97
N ASP A 139 26.75 -3.37 -6.11
CA ASP A 139 26.11 -4.43 -6.88
C ASP A 139 27.14 -5.36 -7.55
N TYR A 140 26.64 -6.41 -8.18
CA TYR A 140 27.46 -7.37 -8.93
C TYR A 140 28.34 -6.72 -10.01
N TYR A 141 27.90 -5.59 -10.59
CA TYR A 141 28.61 -4.85 -11.63
C TYR A 141 29.61 -3.82 -11.07
N GLY A 142 29.74 -3.73 -9.75
CA GLY A 142 30.65 -2.80 -9.09
C GLY A 142 30.10 -1.38 -8.93
N ILE A 143 28.81 -1.16 -9.18
CA ILE A 143 28.14 0.14 -9.02
C ILE A 143 27.74 0.33 -7.56
N ASP A 144 28.03 1.51 -7.02
CA ASP A 144 27.64 1.87 -5.66
C ASP A 144 26.16 2.29 -5.60
N LEU A 145 25.42 1.65 -4.71
CA LEU A 145 24.07 2.02 -4.30
C LEU A 145 24.12 2.56 -2.88
N HIS A 146 23.47 3.71 -2.67
CA HIS A 146 23.37 4.35 -1.36
C HIS A 146 21.91 4.40 -0.93
N TYR A 147 21.65 4.02 0.31
CA TYR A 147 20.33 3.96 0.91
C TYR A 147 20.25 4.85 2.14
N GLU A 148 19.14 5.55 2.29
CA GLU A 148 18.86 6.43 3.43
C GLU A 148 17.55 6.03 4.10
N LYS A 149 17.52 6.11 5.43
CA LYS A 149 16.35 5.77 6.23
C LYS A 149 15.27 6.84 6.06
N ILE A 150 14.09 6.41 5.63
CA ILE A 150 12.90 7.25 5.49
C ILE A 150 11.74 6.53 6.18
N GLY A 151 11.30 7.07 7.33
CA GLY A 151 10.31 6.40 8.17
C GLY A 151 10.82 5.04 8.67
N SER A 152 10.11 3.98 8.35
CA SER A 152 10.41 2.60 8.75
C SER A 152 11.25 1.80 7.75
N VAL A 153 11.64 2.39 6.61
CA VAL A 153 12.38 1.68 5.55
C VAL A 153 13.61 2.46 5.12
N TYR A 154 14.54 1.79 4.46
CA TYR A 154 15.71 2.40 3.82
C TYR A 154 15.44 2.51 2.33
N VAL A 155 15.46 3.72 1.79
CA VAL A 155 15.14 4.03 0.39
C VAL A 155 16.41 4.33 -0.37
N LEU A 156 16.49 3.85 -1.61
CA LEU A 156 17.60 4.15 -2.50
C LEU A 156 17.68 5.67 -2.73
N SER A 157 18.77 6.31 -2.31
CA SER A 157 19.02 7.73 -2.57
C SER A 157 19.93 7.95 -3.78
N ARG A 158 20.77 6.97 -4.12
CA ARG A 158 21.66 7.02 -5.29
C ARG A 158 21.95 5.63 -5.86
N TYR A 159 21.96 5.52 -7.19
CA TYR A 159 22.45 4.35 -7.93
C TYR A 159 23.40 4.82 -9.05
N GLY A 160 24.71 4.68 -8.83
CA GLY A 160 25.72 5.30 -9.69
C GLY A 160 25.50 6.82 -9.80
N GLU A 161 25.32 7.32 -11.03
CA GLU A 161 25.04 8.74 -11.30
C GLU A 161 23.58 9.14 -11.06
N LEU A 162 22.66 8.17 -10.97
CA LEU A 162 21.24 8.41 -10.82
C LEU A 162 20.92 8.75 -9.34
N LYS A 163 20.43 9.97 -9.09
CA LYS A 163 20.16 10.48 -7.74
C LYS A 163 18.66 10.67 -7.51
N LEU A 164 18.20 10.37 -6.30
CA LEU A 164 16.85 10.66 -5.86
C LEU A 164 16.65 12.18 -5.80
N LYS A 165 15.71 12.68 -6.61
CA LYS A 165 15.40 14.11 -6.73
C LYS A 165 14.17 14.49 -5.93
N ASN A 166 13.17 13.61 -5.89
CA ASN A 166 11.90 13.88 -5.23
C ASN A 166 11.33 12.60 -4.62
N ILE A 167 10.86 12.73 -3.37
CA ILE A 167 10.05 11.74 -2.67
C ILE A 167 8.71 12.38 -2.33
N VAL A 168 7.63 11.76 -2.79
CA VAL A 168 6.28 12.11 -2.35
C VAL A 168 5.91 11.14 -1.24
N LEU A 169 5.88 11.63 -0.01
CA LEU A 169 5.52 10.83 1.15
C LEU A 169 4.04 10.49 1.14
N LYS A 170 3.71 9.33 1.72
CA LYS A 170 2.33 8.94 1.94
C LYS A 170 1.73 9.92 2.95
N ASN A 171 0.58 10.47 2.60
CA ASN A 171 -0.14 11.53 3.33
C ASN A 171 -0.71 11.08 4.70
N GLU A 172 -0.03 10.22 5.46
CA GLU A 172 -0.49 9.84 6.79
C GLU A 172 -0.56 11.07 7.74
N ASP A 173 0.25 12.10 7.52
CA ASP A 173 0.18 13.38 8.25
C ASP A 173 -0.99 14.31 7.84
N LEU A 174 -1.70 14.02 6.75
CA LEU A 174 -2.80 14.85 6.23
C LEU A 174 -4.16 14.14 6.16
N ARG A 175 -4.24 12.85 6.54
CA ARG A 175 -5.49 12.07 6.49
C ARG A 175 -6.32 12.21 7.78
N ARG A 176 -6.99 13.36 7.96
CA ARG A 176 -8.25 13.43 8.75
C ARG A 176 -9.48 12.97 7.94
N GLU A 177 -9.38 12.92 6.61
CA GLU A 177 -10.51 12.78 5.68
C GLU A 177 -11.29 11.43 5.69
N PRO A 178 -10.68 10.23 5.81
CA PRO A 178 -11.44 8.99 5.62
C PRO A 178 -12.29 8.60 6.83
N PHE A 179 -11.88 8.99 8.05
CA PHE A 179 -12.71 8.79 9.24
C PHE A 179 -13.95 9.65 9.16
N THR A 180 -13.84 10.90 8.69
CA THR A 180 -14.98 11.80 8.52
C THR A 180 -16.02 11.21 7.56
N TYR A 181 -15.60 10.60 6.44
CA TYR A 181 -16.55 9.98 5.51
C TYR A 181 -17.27 8.77 6.12
N ILE A 182 -16.55 7.85 6.77
CA ILE A 182 -17.15 6.72 7.49
C ILE A 182 -18.08 7.24 8.59
N LEU A 183 -17.70 8.32 9.28
CA LEU A 183 -18.49 8.93 10.34
C LEU A 183 -19.74 9.59 9.78
N ILE A 184 -19.68 10.29 8.64
CA ILE A 184 -20.83 10.89 7.96
C ILE A 184 -21.80 9.81 7.47
N VAL A 185 -21.30 8.74 6.83
CA VAL A 185 -22.14 7.63 6.37
C VAL A 185 -22.78 6.90 7.55
N SER A 186 -22.02 6.66 8.62
CA SER A 186 -22.53 6.03 9.84
C SER A 186 -23.57 6.91 10.53
N LEU A 187 -23.33 8.23 10.62
CA LEU A 187 -24.27 9.18 11.21
C LEU A 187 -25.56 9.18 10.40
N THR A 188 -25.49 9.41 9.09
CA THR A 188 -26.66 9.50 8.21
C THR A 188 -27.48 8.21 8.21
N ALA A 189 -26.84 7.04 8.12
CA ALA A 189 -27.54 5.75 8.22
C ALA A 189 -28.23 5.58 9.57
N THR A 190 -27.57 5.94 10.68
CA THR A 190 -28.15 5.86 12.03
C THR A 190 -29.35 6.79 12.18
N THR A 191 -29.26 8.03 11.70
CA THR A 191 -30.36 9.01 11.79
C THR A 191 -31.58 8.55 11.01
N VAL A 192 -31.38 8.05 9.78
CA VAL A 192 -32.47 7.54 8.94
C VAL A 192 -33.17 6.36 9.60
N ILE A 193 -32.40 5.38 10.08
CA ILE A 193 -32.92 4.18 10.75
C ILE A 193 -33.73 4.56 12.00
N LEU A 194 -33.21 5.43 12.85
CA LEU A 194 -33.91 5.91 14.05
C LEU A 194 -35.22 6.64 13.71
N LEU A 195 -35.21 7.49 12.67
CA LEU A 195 -36.41 8.18 12.21
C LEU A 195 -37.48 7.19 11.73
N THR A 196 -37.10 6.20 10.91
CA THR A 196 -38.02 5.15 10.48
C THR A 196 -38.55 4.33 11.66
N ASP A 197 -37.72 3.96 12.62
CA ASP A 197 -38.13 3.21 13.80
C ASP A 197 -39.16 3.98 14.65
N ILE A 198 -38.96 5.29 14.83
CA ILE A 198 -39.90 6.16 15.56
C ILE A 198 -41.24 6.25 14.83
N ILE A 199 -41.23 6.44 13.50
CA ILE A 199 -42.45 6.50 12.68
C ILE A 199 -43.20 5.17 12.75
N LEU A 200 -42.48 4.05 12.61
CA LEU A 200 -43.07 2.71 12.67
C LEU A 200 -43.69 2.41 14.03
N LEU A 201 -42.99 2.76 15.12
CA LEU A 201 -43.49 2.65 16.49
C LEU A 201 -44.75 3.48 16.70
N ARG A 202 -44.82 4.68 16.13
CA ARG A 202 -45.99 5.57 16.24
C ARG A 202 -47.21 4.99 15.51
N ILE A 203 -47.03 4.48 14.28
CA ILE A 203 -48.08 3.83 13.49
C ILE A 203 -48.59 2.56 14.18
N LEU A 204 -47.67 1.73 14.66
CA LEU A 204 -48.03 0.46 15.30
C LEU A 204 -48.70 0.65 16.66
N ARG A 205 -48.35 1.72 17.41
CA ARG A 205 -49.07 2.09 18.64
C ARG A 205 -50.43 2.72 18.40
N SER A 206 -50.69 3.36 17.27
CA SER A 206 -52.02 3.93 16.98
C SER A 206 -53.03 2.90 16.45
N LYS A 207 -52.56 1.67 16.15
CA LYS A 207 -53.38 0.55 15.67
C LYS A 207 -53.66 -0.50 16.76
N VAL A 208 -53.14 -0.31 17.97
CA VAL A 208 -53.39 -1.12 19.18
C VAL A 208 -54.28 -0.30 20.10
#